data_AF-A0A3R6MQQ5-F1
#
_entry.id   AF-A0A3R6MQQ5-F1
#
_cell.length_a   1.000
_cell.length_b   1.000
_cell.length_c   1.000
_cell.angle_alpha   90.00
_cell.angle_beta   90.00
_cell.angle_gamma   90.00
#
_symmetry.space_group_name_H-M   'P 1'
#
loop_
_entity.id
_entity.type
_entity.pdbx_description
1 polymer ?
#
loop_
_entity_poly.entity_id
_entity_poly.type
_entity_poly.pdbx_seq_one_letter_code
_entity_poly.pdbx_strand_id
1 'polypeptide(L)'
;MDRSYRLKMEELLSTNVLTREYLLNCVAKDEKKINDIAYKKKQYESSKVNVYKSKFDELIEYRKPFIDVLMSEYRMSLDDIKTELQNVKEKNIPTKEVCNRIREIIMSGHYFIE
;
A
#
# COMPACT_ATOMS: atom_id res chain seq x y z
N MET A 1 2.44 -2.01 15.28
CA MET A 1 1.01 -2.33 15.38
C MET A 1 0.64 -2.60 16.81
N ASP A 2 -0.59 -2.23 17.20
CA ASP A 2 -1.18 -2.74 18.44
C ASP A 2 -1.16 -4.29 18.40
N ARG A 3 -0.86 -4.94 19.53
CA ARG A 3 -0.72 -6.40 19.57
C ARG A 3 -2.01 -7.11 19.17
N SER A 4 -3.16 -6.63 19.67
CA SER A 4 -4.46 -7.23 19.36
C SER A 4 -4.80 -7.06 17.88
N TYR A 5 -4.54 -5.87 17.33
CA TYR A 5 -4.72 -5.58 15.92
C TYR A 5 -3.83 -6.44 15.03
N ARG A 6 -2.54 -6.58 15.37
CA ARG A 6 -1.59 -7.41 14.63
C ARG A 6 -2.04 -8.87 14.58
N LEU A 7 -2.45 -9.42 15.73
CA LEU A 7 -2.91 -10.81 15.81
C LEU A 7 -4.17 -11.04 14.97
N LYS A 8 -5.14 -10.12 15.03
CA LYS A 8 -6.34 -10.18 14.18
C LYS A 8 -5.98 -10.20 12.69
N MET A 9 -5.09 -9.31 12.27
CA MET A 9 -4.68 -9.21 10.87
C MET A 9 -3.86 -10.41 10.41
N GLU A 10 -3.04 -11.01 11.28
CA GLU A 10 -2.31 -12.25 11.01
C GLU A 10 -3.24 -13.45 10.84
N GLU A 11 -4.30 -13.53 11.63
CA GLU A 11 -5.34 -14.57 11.53
C GLU A 11 -6.10 -14.48 10.19
N LEU A 12 -6.54 -13.28 9.82
CA LEU A 12 -7.17 -13.01 8.52
C LEU A 12 -6.23 -13.35 7.36
N LEU A 13 -4.94 -12.96 7.45
CA LEU A 13 -3.92 -13.33 6.47
C LEU A 13 -3.67 -14.83 6.35
N SER A 14 -3.88 -15.60 7.43
CA SER A 14 -3.72 -17.05 7.42
C SER A 14 -4.83 -17.76 6.65
N THR A 15 -5.98 -17.08 6.49
CA THR A 15 -7.15 -17.55 5.75
C THR A 15 -7.33 -16.83 4.41
N ASN A 16 -6.31 -16.07 3.98
CA ASN A 16 -6.32 -15.22 2.79
C ASN A 16 -7.49 -14.22 2.75
N VAL A 17 -8.00 -13.80 3.91
CA VAL A 17 -8.98 -12.73 4.01
C VAL A 17 -8.25 -11.40 4.02
N LEU A 18 -8.59 -10.55 3.06
CA LEU A 18 -8.10 -9.18 2.95
C LEU A 18 -9.18 -8.24 3.48
N THR A 19 -8.76 -7.25 4.25
CA THR A 19 -9.65 -6.17 4.70
C THR A 19 -9.27 -4.87 4.03
N ARG A 20 -10.26 -4.00 3.83
CA ARG A 20 -10.04 -2.63 3.33
C ARG A 20 -8.97 -1.89 4.13
N GLU A 21 -9.04 -1.95 5.45
CA GLU A 21 -8.08 -1.28 6.35
C GLU A 21 -6.66 -1.80 6.13
N TYR A 22 -6.50 -3.11 5.95
CA TYR A 22 -5.17 -3.69 5.83
C TYR A 22 -4.51 -3.34 4.50
N LEU A 23 -5.29 -3.29 3.42
CA LEU A 23 -4.85 -2.81 2.12
C LEU A 23 -4.44 -1.34 2.17
N LEU A 24 -5.26 -0.48 2.80
CA LEU A 24 -4.93 0.94 3.01
C LEU A 24 -3.61 1.10 3.80
N ASN A 25 -3.41 0.29 4.84
CA ASN A 25 -2.17 0.31 5.61
C ASN A 25 -0.95 -0.13 4.76
N CYS A 26 -1.12 -1.06 3.83
CA CYS A 26 -0.08 -1.47 2.88
C CYS A 26 0.23 -0.36 1.87
N VAL A 27 -0.79 0.32 1.37
CA VAL A 27 -0.66 1.47 0.45
C VAL A 27 0.09 2.62 1.11
N ALA A 28 -0.20 2.88 2.39
CA ALA A 28 0.48 3.91 3.19
C ALA A 28 1.98 3.64 3.42
N LYS A 29 2.45 2.40 3.24
CA LYS A 29 3.82 1.97 3.55
C LYS A 29 4.89 2.81 2.87
N ASP A 30 4.70 3.10 1.59
CA ASP A 30 5.64 3.84 0.77
C ASP A 30 5.15 5.25 0.40
N GLU A 31 4.02 5.69 0.96
CA GLU A 31 3.44 7.03 0.74
C GLU A 31 4.45 8.15 0.98
N LYS A 32 5.14 8.11 2.13
CA LYS A 32 6.14 9.10 2.51
C LYS A 32 7.31 9.13 1.52
N LYS A 33 7.80 7.96 1.10
CA LYS A 33 8.90 7.86 0.12
C LYS A 33 8.48 8.38 -1.25
N ILE A 34 7.27 8.05 -1.70
CA ILE A 34 6.71 8.52 -2.96
C ILE A 34 6.60 10.05 -2.93
N ASN A 35 6.07 10.63 -1.85
CA ASN A 35 5.97 12.07 -1.67
C ASN A 35 7.34 12.76 -1.61
N ASP A 36 8.31 12.17 -0.90
CA ASP A 36 9.68 12.69 -0.83
C ASP A 36 10.37 12.67 -2.20
N ILE A 37 10.19 11.60 -2.98
CA ILE A 37 10.74 11.49 -4.34
C ILE A 37 10.04 12.48 -5.28
N ALA A 38 8.72 12.63 -5.20
CA ALA A 38 7.96 13.58 -6.01
C ALA A 38 8.39 15.03 -5.72
N TYR A 39 8.56 15.38 -4.45
CA TYR A 39 9.05 16.70 -4.03
C TYR A 39 10.47 16.96 -4.55
N LYS A 40 11.39 16.00 -4.39
CA LYS A 40 12.76 16.12 -4.91
C LYS A 40 12.79 16.20 -6.44
N LYS A 41 11.94 15.44 -7.14
CA LYS A 41 11.83 15.51 -8.60
C LYS A 41 11.48 16.93 -9.06
N LYS A 42 10.53 17.59 -8.37
CA LYS A 42 10.14 18.98 -8.63
C LYS A 42 11.27 19.99 -8.34
N GLN A 43 12.14 19.71 -7.36
CA GLN A 43 13.26 20.58 -7.00
C GLN A 43 14.50 20.44 -7.90
N TYR A 44 14.74 19.25 -8.48
CA TYR A 44 16.02 18.90 -9.14
C TYR A 44 15.86 18.51 -10.62
N GLU A 45 14.91 19.12 -11.35
CA GLU A 45 14.59 18.80 -12.75
C GLU A 45 15.79 18.77 -13.71
N SER A 46 16.94 19.38 -13.36
CA SER A 46 18.08 19.56 -14.27
C SER A 46 19.24 18.56 -14.16
N SER A 47 19.33 17.65 -13.16
CA SER A 47 20.64 16.97 -12.93
C SER A 47 20.66 15.48 -12.58
N LYS A 48 19.56 14.79 -12.24
CA LYS A 48 19.58 13.33 -11.91
C LYS A 48 18.29 12.57 -12.26
N VAL A 49 17.58 13.00 -13.32
CA VAL A 49 16.20 12.59 -13.61
C VAL A 49 15.98 11.07 -13.75
N ASN A 50 16.95 10.32 -14.28
CA ASN A 50 16.73 8.89 -14.59
C ASN A 50 16.64 7.97 -13.36
N VAL A 51 17.48 8.15 -12.33
CA VAL A 51 17.52 7.21 -11.18
C VAL A 51 16.30 7.39 -10.27
N TYR A 52 15.84 8.64 -10.10
CA TYR A 52 14.64 8.93 -9.31
C TYR A 52 13.36 8.48 -10.00
N LYS A 53 13.34 8.49 -11.34
CA LYS A 53 12.20 8.02 -12.14
C LYS A 53 12.00 6.50 -11.97
N SER A 54 13.05 5.69 -12.13
CA SER A 54 12.96 4.22 -11.96
C SER A 54 12.44 3.82 -10.59
N LYS A 55 12.99 4.40 -9.51
CA LYS A 55 12.55 4.08 -8.14
C LYS A 55 11.13 4.54 -7.84
N PHE A 56 10.70 5.65 -8.44
CA PHE A 56 9.33 6.11 -8.31
C PHE A 56 8.37 5.12 -9.00
N ASP A 57 8.68 4.74 -10.24
CA ASP A 57 7.86 3.82 -11.02
C ASP A 57 7.76 2.45 -10.31
N GLU A 58 8.86 1.92 -9.76
CA GLU A 58 8.87 0.69 -8.95
C GLU A 58 7.93 0.76 -7.72
N LEU A 59 7.88 1.90 -7.02
CA LEU A 59 7.02 2.08 -5.85
C LEU A 59 5.53 2.18 -6.25
N ILE A 60 5.25 2.79 -7.39
CA ILE A 60 3.88 2.87 -7.94
C ILE A 60 3.42 1.48 -8.39
N GLU A 61 4.26 0.74 -9.13
CA GLU A 61 3.97 -0.63 -9.56
C GLU A 61 3.80 -1.59 -8.38
N TYR A 62 4.58 -1.41 -7.31
CA TYR A 62 4.43 -2.19 -6.09
C TYR A 62 3.08 -1.96 -5.41
N ARG A 63 2.60 -0.71 -5.35
CA ARG A 63 1.31 -0.35 -4.73
C ARG A 63 0.10 -0.78 -5.54
N LYS A 64 0.26 -0.89 -6.86
CA LYS A 64 -0.84 -1.08 -7.81
C LYS A 64 -1.79 -2.24 -7.43
N PRO A 65 -1.33 -3.45 -7.06
CA PRO A 65 -2.23 -4.54 -6.70
C PRO A 65 -3.15 -4.21 -5.51
N PHE A 66 -2.66 -3.47 -4.51
CA PHE A 66 -3.51 -3.08 -3.38
C PHE A 66 -4.58 -2.07 -3.79
N ILE A 67 -4.19 -1.09 -4.62
CA ILE A 67 -5.11 -0.08 -5.14
C ILE A 67 -6.17 -0.72 -6.04
N ASP A 68 -5.76 -1.64 -6.92
CA ASP A 68 -6.66 -2.34 -7.82
C ASP A 68 -7.75 -3.09 -7.04
N VAL A 69 -7.40 -3.79 -5.95
CA VAL A 69 -8.38 -4.47 -5.08
C VAL A 69 -9.29 -3.47 -4.34
N LEU A 70 -8.74 -2.36 -3.83
CA LEU A 70 -9.56 -1.31 -3.20
C LEU A 70 -10.58 -0.71 -4.17
N MET A 71 -10.20 -0.57 -5.45
CA MET A 71 -11.09 -0.04 -6.47
C MET A 71 -12.10 -1.07 -6.97
N SER A 72 -11.70 -2.31 -7.25
CA SER A 72 -12.58 -3.34 -7.84
C SER A 72 -13.52 -3.97 -6.80
N GLU A 73 -12.96 -4.40 -5.67
CA GLU A 73 -13.69 -5.18 -4.68
C GLU A 73 -14.40 -4.29 -3.67
N TYR A 74 -13.71 -3.25 -3.19
CA TYR A 74 -14.25 -2.30 -2.21
C TYR A 74 -14.93 -1.08 -2.82
N ARG A 75 -14.96 -0.98 -4.15
CA ARG A 75 -15.61 0.10 -4.92
C ARG A 75 -15.17 1.51 -4.50
N MET A 76 -13.93 1.65 -4.06
CA MET A 76 -13.39 2.94 -3.67
C MET A 76 -12.90 3.73 -4.88
N SER A 77 -13.17 5.02 -4.92
CA SER A 77 -12.50 5.92 -5.86
C SER A 77 -11.07 6.22 -5.39
N LEU A 78 -10.24 6.76 -6.29
CA LEU A 78 -8.90 7.23 -5.91
C LEU A 78 -8.95 8.35 -4.86
N ASP A 79 -9.99 9.18 -4.89
CA ASP A 79 -10.19 10.25 -3.90
C ASP A 79 -10.58 9.68 -2.53
N ASP A 80 -11.41 8.64 -2.48
CA ASP A 80 -11.73 7.93 -1.23
C ASP A 80 -10.47 7.31 -0.63
N ILE A 81 -9.67 6.62 -1.47
CA ILE A 81 -8.40 6.01 -1.04
C ILE A 81 -7.48 7.09 -0.48
N LYS A 82 -7.30 8.20 -1.20
CA LYS A 82 -6.47 9.32 -0.76
C LYS A 82 -6.93 9.91 0.57
N THR A 83 -8.24 10.00 0.78
CA THR A 83 -8.84 10.53 2.02
C THR A 83 -8.61 9.57 3.18
N GLU A 84 -8.83 8.27 2.98
CA GLU A 84 -8.60 7.23 3.99
C GLU A 84 -7.11 7.10 4.36
N LEU A 85 -6.20 7.27 3.40
CA LEU A 85 -4.75 7.25 3.66
C LEU A 85 -4.30 8.35 4.63
N GLN A 86 -5.01 9.50 4.71
CA GLN A 86 -4.72 10.54 5.69
C GLN A 86 -5.03 10.11 7.13
N ASN A 87 -5.92 9.13 7.30
CA ASN A 87 -6.36 8.61 8.60
C ASN A 87 -5.57 7.38 9.05
N VAL A 88 -4.69 6.84 8.19
CA VAL A 88 -3.86 5.69 8.52
C VAL A 88 -2.91 6.04 9.67
N LYS A 89 -3.00 5.26 10.75
CA LYS A 89 -2.12 5.40 11.90
C LYS A 89 -0.77 4.78 11.56
N GLU A 90 0.32 5.53 11.70
CA GLU A 90 1.68 5.03 11.41
C GLU A 90 2.00 3.74 12.16
N LYS A 91 1.51 3.60 13.40
CA LYS A 91 1.65 2.37 14.18
C LYS A 91 0.99 1.15 13.55
N ASN A 92 -0.01 1.32 12.68
CA ASN A 92 -0.75 0.23 12.02
C ASN A 92 -0.15 -0.17 10.67
N ILE A 93 0.85 0.56 10.17
CA ILE A 93 1.51 0.26 8.90
C ILE A 93 2.31 -1.06 9.03
N PRO A 94 2.05 -2.07 8.18
CA PRO A 94 2.75 -3.34 8.20
C PRO A 94 4.23 -3.26 7.83
N THR A 95 4.95 -4.36 8.12
CA THR A 95 6.32 -4.55 7.61
C THR A 95 6.27 -4.84 6.11
N LYS A 96 7.42 -4.72 5.44
CA LYS A 96 7.49 -4.97 3.99
C LYS A 96 7.18 -6.44 3.67
N GLU A 97 7.63 -7.36 4.53
CA GLU A 97 7.35 -8.81 4.41
C GLU A 97 5.85 -9.08 4.42
N VAL A 98 5.10 -8.41 5.29
CA VAL A 98 3.64 -8.55 5.36
C VAL A 98 2.99 -7.98 4.09
N CYS A 99 3.40 -6.79 3.64
CA CYS A 99 2.91 -6.23 2.38
C CYS A 99 3.20 -7.16 1.19
N ASN A 100 4.40 -7.76 1.14
CA ASN A 100 4.77 -8.71 0.08
C ASN A 100 3.86 -9.94 0.09
N ARG A 101 3.61 -10.53 1.27
CA ARG A 101 2.70 -11.67 1.40
C ARG A 101 1.28 -11.34 0.93
N ILE A 102 0.76 -10.17 1.31
CA ILE A 102 -0.56 -9.70 0.83
C ILE A 102 -0.56 -9.55 -0.69
N ARG A 103 0.50 -8.96 -1.25
CA ARG A 103 0.65 -8.78 -2.70
C ARG A 103 0.69 -10.13 -3.43
N GLU A 104 1.41 -11.12 -2.90
CA GLU A 104 1.44 -12.48 -3.43
C GLU A 104 0.06 -13.13 -3.41
N ILE A 105 -0.70 -12.97 -2.31
CA ILE A 105 -2.08 -13.44 -2.19
C ILE A 105 -2.97 -12.80 -3.27
N ILE A 106 -2.92 -11.48 -3.44
CA ILE A 106 -3.68 -10.76 -4.48
C ILE A 106 -3.29 -11.28 -5.88
N MET A 107 -2.00 -11.38 -6.15
CA MET A 107 -1.48 -11.84 -7.45
C MET A 107 -1.83 -13.30 -7.75
N SER A 108 -2.00 -14.13 -6.73
CA SER A 108 -2.48 -15.51 -6.88
C SER A 108 -3.97 -15.60 -7.22
N GLY A 109 -4.74 -14.54 -6.96
CA GLY A 109 -6.20 -14.52 -7.13
C GLY A 109 -6.99 -15.32 -6.08
N HIS A 110 -6.32 -15.93 -5.11
CA HIS A 110 -6.95 -16.79 -4.09
C HIS A 110 -7.14 -16.05 -2.76
N TYR A 111 -8.05 -15.08 -2.73
CA TYR A 111 -8.38 -14.32 -1.53
C TYR A 111 -9.88 -14.10 -1.35
N PHE A 112 -10.26 -13.76 -0.11
CA PHE A 112 -11.60 -13.33 0.24
C PHE A 112 -11.55 -11.89 0.73
N ILE A 113 -12.68 -11.18 0.64
CA ILE A 113 -12.83 -9.83 1.16
C ILE A 113 -13.77 -9.83 2.38
N GLU A 114 -13.39 -9.10 3.41
CA GLU A 114 -14.23 -8.71 4.57
C GLU A 114 -14.44 -7.19 4.53
#